data_AF-A0A5C8SM94-F1
#
_entry.id   AF-A0A5C8SM94-F1
#
_cell.length_a   1.000
_cell.length_b   1.000
_cell.length_c   1.000
_cell.angle_alpha   90.00
_cell.angle_beta   90.00
_cell.angle_gamma   90.00
#
_symmetry.space_group_name_H-M   'P 1'
#
loop_
_entity.id
_entity.type
_entity.pdbx_description
1 polymer ?
#
loop_
_entity_poly.entity_id
_entity_poly.type
_entity_poly.pdbx_seq_one_letter_code
_entity_poly.pdbx_strand_id
1 'polypeptide(L)'
;MTRTLLAASLLIAGLAAAQAQTGDMSCADYLKADAQAQASLSPADKAMIAADPQASALDAKMRAYCKANPKASSSEAMTKAMQ
;
A
#
# COMPACT_ATOMS: atom_id res chain seq x y z
N MET A 1 -35.74 38.23 -13.73
CA MET A 1 -34.30 38.47 -13.97
C MET A 1 -33.51 37.41 -13.22
N THR A 2 -32.85 36.57 -13.98
CA THR A 2 -32.07 35.37 -13.64
C THR A 2 -30.72 35.73 -13.00
N ARG A 3 -30.52 35.41 -11.72
CA ARG A 3 -29.21 35.57 -11.03
C ARG A 3 -29.00 34.55 -9.91
N THR A 4 -28.82 33.28 -10.26
CA THR A 4 -28.24 32.28 -9.33
C THR A 4 -27.69 31.09 -10.11
N LEU A 5 -26.71 31.36 -10.97
CA LEU A 5 -25.82 30.36 -11.55
C LEU A 5 -24.39 30.86 -11.30
N LEU A 6 -23.49 29.94 -10.96
CA LEU A 6 -22.06 30.11 -10.57
C LEU A 6 -21.78 29.95 -9.06
N ALA A 7 -21.93 28.73 -8.53
CA ALA A 7 -21.16 28.32 -7.35
C ALA A 7 -20.97 26.79 -7.23
N ALA A 8 -21.01 26.03 -8.33
CA ALA A 8 -21.03 24.55 -8.25
C ALA A 8 -19.87 23.84 -8.98
N SER A 9 -18.82 24.55 -9.40
CA SER A 9 -17.79 23.97 -10.29
C SER A 9 -16.40 23.77 -9.69
N LEU A 10 -16.19 24.04 -8.39
CA LEU A 10 -14.85 24.00 -7.77
C LEU A 10 -14.60 22.82 -6.81
N LEU A 11 -15.57 21.94 -6.57
CA LEU A 11 -15.45 20.87 -5.57
C LEU A 11 -14.98 19.50 -6.11
N ILE A 12 -14.78 19.36 -7.42
CA ILE A 12 -14.48 18.04 -8.03
C ILE A 12 -12.96 17.79 -8.18
N ALA A 13 -12.10 18.81 -8.00
CA ALA A 13 -10.65 18.65 -8.18
C ALA A 13 -9.91 17.99 -7.00
N GLY A 14 -10.59 17.72 -5.88
CA GLY A 14 -9.94 17.27 -4.64
C GLY A 14 -9.73 15.76 -4.48
N LEU A 15 -10.40 14.91 -5.28
CA LEU A 15 -10.38 13.46 -5.03
C LEU A 15 -9.22 12.70 -5.68
N ALA A 16 -8.39 13.35 -6.51
CA ALA A 16 -7.29 12.68 -7.21
C ALA A 16 -5.99 12.54 -6.39
N ALA A 17 -5.90 13.13 -5.19
CA ALA A 17 -4.65 13.18 -4.42
C ALA A 17 -4.46 12.03 -3.41
N ALA A 18 -5.45 11.16 -3.20
CA ALA A 18 -5.38 10.14 -2.14
C ALA A 18 -4.60 8.86 -2.52
N GLN A 19 -4.15 8.71 -3.78
CA GLN A 19 -3.43 7.52 -4.25
C GLN A 19 -1.90 7.73 -4.39
N ALA A 20 -1.36 8.90 -4.01
CA ALA A 20 0.03 9.28 -4.28
C ALA A 20 0.95 9.35 -3.04
N GLN A 21 0.50 8.94 -1.85
CA GLN A 21 1.23 9.25 -0.60
C GLN A 21 2.10 8.13 -0.03
N THR A 22 2.27 7.01 -0.73
CA THR A 22 3.36 6.06 -0.42
C THR A 22 4.31 6.07 -1.61
N GLY A 23 5.32 6.95 -1.57
CA GLY A 23 6.39 6.93 -2.55
C GLY A 23 7.01 5.53 -2.59
N ASP A 24 7.29 5.03 -3.79
CA ASP A 24 7.94 3.73 -3.99
C ASP A 24 9.22 3.68 -3.15
N MET A 25 9.28 2.77 -2.18
CA MET A 25 10.38 2.68 -1.23
C MET A 25 11.32 1.54 -1.59
N SER A 26 12.53 1.55 -1.05
CA SER A 26 13.43 0.42 -1.21
C SER A 26 12.86 -0.81 -0.50
N CYS A 27 13.15 -2.00 -1.01
CA CYS A 27 12.79 -3.26 -0.37
C CYS A 27 13.34 -3.36 1.06
N ALA A 28 14.51 -2.78 1.33
CA ALA A 28 15.06 -2.71 2.68
C ALA A 28 14.19 -1.85 3.62
N ASP A 29 13.68 -0.72 3.14
CA ASP A 29 12.81 0.14 3.95
C ASP A 29 11.40 -0.42 4.06
N TYR A 30 10.90 -1.09 3.01
CA TYR A 30 9.67 -1.87 3.07
C TYR A 30 9.75 -2.96 4.14
N LEU A 31 10.83 -3.75 4.21
CA LEU A 31 10.97 -4.80 5.23
C LEU A 31 11.02 -4.24 6.65
N LYS A 32 11.59 -3.04 6.85
CA LYS A 32 11.55 -2.36 8.16
C LYS A 32 10.12 -1.93 8.49
N ALA A 33 9.43 -1.29 7.55
CA ALA A 33 8.05 -0.84 7.73
C ALA A 33 7.09 -2.00 7.98
N ASP A 34 7.22 -3.11 7.23
CA ASP A 34 6.48 -4.35 7.44
C ASP A 34 6.72 -4.90 8.84
N ALA A 35 7.97 -4.99 9.30
CA ALA A 35 8.27 -5.44 10.65
C ALA A 35 7.64 -4.54 11.74
N GLN A 36 7.65 -3.21 11.54
CA GLN A 36 6.99 -2.27 12.46
C GLN A 36 5.47 -2.40 12.45
N ALA A 37 4.86 -2.60 11.27
CA ALA A 37 3.43 -2.85 11.15
C ALA A 37 3.06 -4.15 11.86
N GLN A 38 3.79 -5.24 11.60
CA GLN A 38 3.59 -6.53 12.25
C GLN A 38 3.76 -6.48 13.77
N ALA A 39 4.66 -5.65 14.28
CA ALA A 39 4.83 -5.44 15.72
C ALA A 39 3.65 -4.68 16.35
N SER A 40 2.97 -3.84 15.57
CA SER A 40 1.87 -2.98 16.03
C SER A 40 0.50 -3.66 15.97
N LEU A 41 0.37 -4.75 15.20
CA LEU A 41 -0.89 -5.50 15.07
C LEU A 41 -1.21 -6.33 16.30
N SER A 42 -2.48 -6.33 16.72
CA SER A 42 -2.97 -7.22 17.76
C SER A 42 -3.01 -8.68 17.27
N PRO A 43 -3.04 -9.69 18.17
CA PRO A 43 -3.21 -11.08 17.76
C PRO A 43 -4.48 -11.33 16.95
N ALA A 44 -5.56 -10.60 17.21
CA ALA A 44 -6.81 -10.71 16.46
C ALA A 44 -6.66 -10.18 15.03
N ASP A 45 -5.99 -9.03 14.85
CA ASP A 45 -5.74 -8.47 13.52
C ASP A 45 -4.83 -9.37 12.70
N LYS A 46 -3.81 -9.96 13.32
CA LYS A 46 -2.94 -10.96 12.68
C LYS A 46 -3.73 -12.18 12.21
N ALA A 47 -4.65 -12.67 13.03
CA ALA A 47 -5.51 -13.79 12.66
C ALA A 47 -6.45 -13.44 11.48
N MET A 48 -6.98 -12.21 11.44
CA MET A 48 -7.80 -11.75 10.32
C MET A 48 -7.00 -11.63 9.01
N ILE A 49 -5.79 -11.10 9.07
CA ILE A 49 -4.90 -10.99 7.89
C ILE A 49 -4.49 -12.39 7.41
N ALA A 50 -4.18 -13.30 8.33
CA ALA A 50 -3.83 -14.68 8.01
C ALA A 50 -5.01 -15.49 7.45
N ALA A 51 -6.26 -15.06 7.68
CA ALA A 51 -7.45 -15.71 7.17
C ALA A 51 -7.63 -15.51 5.65
N ASP A 52 -6.93 -14.55 5.04
CA ASP A 52 -6.84 -14.41 3.58
C ASP A 52 -5.57 -15.13 3.06
N PRO A 53 -5.70 -16.35 2.52
CA PRO A 53 -4.55 -17.12 2.04
C PRO A 53 -3.90 -16.48 0.81
N GLN A 54 -4.63 -15.70 0.01
CA GLN A 54 -4.05 -15.01 -1.15
C GLN A 54 -3.20 -13.83 -0.70
N ALA A 55 -3.72 -13.00 0.21
CA ALA A 55 -2.96 -11.91 0.80
C ALA A 55 -1.72 -12.44 1.50
N SER A 56 -1.85 -13.48 2.34
CA SER A 56 -0.72 -14.08 3.04
C SER A 56 0.35 -14.65 2.10
N ALA A 57 -0.04 -15.26 0.98
CA ALA A 57 0.90 -15.79 -0.01
C ALA A 57 1.63 -14.68 -0.76
N LEU A 58 0.92 -13.61 -1.15
CA LEU A 58 1.49 -12.44 -1.79
C LEU A 58 2.51 -11.75 -0.89
N ASP A 59 2.14 -11.54 0.37
CA ASP A 59 3.00 -10.96 1.40
C ASP A 59 4.28 -11.79 1.62
N ALA A 60 4.15 -13.11 1.65
CA ALA A 60 5.29 -14.02 1.76
C ALA A 60 6.23 -13.90 0.55
N LYS A 61 5.68 -13.85 -0.68
CA LYS A 61 6.46 -13.66 -1.91
C LYS A 61 7.16 -12.29 -1.94
N MET A 62 6.46 -11.22 -1.55
CA MET A 62 7.02 -9.87 -1.45
C MET A 62 8.20 -9.83 -0.46
N ARG A 63 8.02 -10.36 0.75
CA ARG A 63 9.09 -10.44 1.75
C ARG A 63 10.28 -11.27 1.25
N ALA A 64 10.02 -12.39 0.59
CA ALA A 64 11.08 -13.23 0.02
C ALA A 64 11.88 -12.49 -1.05
N TYR A 65 11.19 -11.80 -1.98
CA TYR A 65 11.84 -11.00 -3.01
C TYR A 65 12.66 -9.86 -2.41
N CYS A 66 12.08 -9.11 -1.48
CA CYS A 66 12.77 -7.99 -0.86
C CYS A 66 13.97 -8.39 -0.01
N LYS A 67 13.95 -9.58 0.61
CA LYS A 67 15.12 -10.12 1.33
C LYS A 67 16.27 -10.44 0.36
N ALA A 68 15.96 -10.96 -0.82
CA ALA A 68 16.96 -11.25 -1.85
C ALA A 68 17.46 -9.97 -2.57
N ASN A 69 16.61 -8.95 -2.66
CA ASN A 69 16.87 -7.73 -3.44
C ASN A 69 16.65 -6.45 -2.60
N PRO A 70 17.46 -6.19 -1.57
CA PRO A 70 17.21 -5.08 -0.64
C PRO A 70 17.23 -3.68 -1.28
N LYS A 71 17.87 -3.54 -2.45
CA LYS A 71 17.94 -2.29 -3.22
C LYS A 71 16.85 -2.14 -4.29
N ALA A 72 16.10 -3.20 -4.58
CA ALA A 72 14.97 -3.13 -5.52
C ALA A 72 13.86 -2.28 -4.92
N SER A 73 12.94 -1.79 -5.75
CA SER A 73 11.80 -1.03 -5.27
C SER A 73 10.66 -1.94 -4.81
N SER A 74 9.86 -1.46 -3.87
CA SER A 74 8.69 -2.16 -3.37
C SER A 74 7.65 -2.47 -4.46
N SER A 75 7.54 -1.59 -5.47
CA SER A 75 6.63 -1.79 -6.61
C SER A 75 7.11 -2.92 -7.53
N GLU A 76 8.43 -3.04 -7.73
CA GLU A 76 9.01 -4.18 -8.45
C GLU A 76 8.77 -5.49 -7.70
N ALA A 77 8.98 -5.49 -6.38
CA ALA A 77 8.73 -6.65 -5.54
C ALA A 77 7.27 -7.10 -5.58
N MET A 78 6.32 -6.17 -5.52
CA MET A 78 4.90 -6.46 -5.65
C MET A 78 4.56 -7.03 -7.02
N THR A 79 5.09 -6.43 -8.09
CA THR A 79 4.92 -6.94 -9.46
C THR A 79 5.44 -8.36 -9.61
N LYS A 80 6.58 -8.69 -8.99
CA LYS A 80 7.15 -10.05 -8.98
C LYS A 80 6.37 -11.02 -8.10
N ALA A 81 5.77 -10.55 -7.01
CA ALA A 81 4.97 -11.37 -6.12
C ALA A 81 3.62 -11.78 -6.73
N MET A 82 3.04 -10.94 -7.60
CA MET A 82 1.81 -11.24 -8.34
C MET A 82 2.00 -12.17 -9.55
N GLN A 83 3.25 -12.37 -10.00
CA GLN A 83 3.62 -13.36 -11.01
C GLN A 83 3.75 -14.76 -10.39
#